data_AF-A0A9E1QIW8-F1
#
_entry.id   AF-A0A9E1QIW8-F1
#
_cell.length_a   1.000
_cell.length_b   1.000
_cell.length_c   1.000
_cell.angle_alpha   90.00
_cell.angle_beta   90.00
_cell.angle_gamma   90.00
#
_symmetry.space_group_name_H-M   'P 1'
#
loop_
_entity.id
_entity.type
_entity.pdbx_description
1 polymer ?
#
loop_
_entity_poly.entity_id
_entity_poly.type
_entity_poly.pdbx_seq_one_letter_code
_entity_poly.pdbx_strand_id
1 'polypeptide(L)'
;MSENNPFPNESNTGHFWDDSLRELTNDPPGWWRIGFHASWLWCLVYFVLYPAIPTLDGYSKGTMGWTAVGEYKEDLASIDKVRQKWEDKINNPNTTSAMIIADDELRNYTVRSAKVL
;
A
#
# COMPACT_ATOMS: atom_id res chain seq x y z
N MET A 1 -44.74 0.52 24.13
CA MET A 1 -43.50 1.27 24.45
C MET A 1 -43.29 2.49 23.54
N SER A 2 -43.95 2.61 22.37
CA SER A 2 -43.92 3.81 21.52
C SER A 2 -44.97 4.89 21.87
N GLU A 3 -45.91 4.59 22.76
CA GLU A 3 -47.10 5.44 22.97
C GLU A 3 -46.85 6.65 23.90
N ASN A 4 -45.73 6.67 24.63
CA ASN A 4 -45.32 7.81 25.46
C ASN A 4 -43.99 8.36 24.95
N ASN A 5 -44.03 9.14 23.86
CA ASN A 5 -42.85 9.83 23.35
C ASN A 5 -42.65 11.16 24.11
N PRO A 6 -41.62 11.29 24.98
CA PRO A 6 -41.32 12.54 25.68
C PRO A 6 -40.77 13.64 24.76
N PHE A 7 -40.39 13.31 23.51
CA PHE A 7 -39.85 14.22 22.49
C PHE A 7 -40.71 14.17 21.19
N PRO A 8 -41.98 14.61 21.23
CA PRO A 8 -42.91 14.48 20.09
C PRO A 8 -42.54 15.35 18.88
N ASN A 9 -41.68 16.35 19.05
CA ASN A 9 -41.31 17.32 18.01
C ASN A 9 -40.05 16.90 17.22
N GLU A 10 -39.52 15.70 17.46
CA GLU A 10 -38.30 15.22 16.80
C GLU A 10 -38.59 14.00 15.92
N SER A 11 -37.84 13.91 14.81
CA SER A 11 -37.87 12.75 13.93
C SER A 11 -37.02 11.61 14.54
N ASN A 12 -37.68 10.70 15.26
CA ASN A 12 -37.05 9.55 15.90
C ASN A 12 -37.84 8.26 15.63
N THR A 13 -37.25 7.10 15.92
CA THR A 13 -37.84 5.78 15.65
C THR A 13 -38.96 5.37 16.62
N GLY A 14 -39.28 6.20 17.62
CA GLY A 14 -40.29 5.93 18.65
C GLY A 14 -39.87 4.90 19.71
N HIS A 15 -38.64 4.38 19.64
CA HIS A 15 -38.09 3.46 20.63
C HIS A 15 -37.09 4.19 21.54
N PHE A 16 -37.20 3.92 22.84
CA PHE A 16 -36.38 4.53 23.88
C PHE A 16 -35.62 3.47 24.67
N TRP A 17 -34.37 3.78 24.95
CA TRP A 17 -33.47 2.99 25.77
C TRP A 17 -33.06 3.84 26.96
N ASP A 18 -33.03 3.26 28.17
CA ASP A 18 -32.56 3.94 29.39
C ASP A 18 -33.15 5.35 29.58
N ASP A 19 -34.48 5.42 29.50
CA ASP A 19 -35.36 6.60 29.62
C ASP A 19 -35.11 7.77 28.65
N SER A 20 -33.99 7.82 27.92
CA SER A 20 -33.53 9.02 27.21
C SER A 20 -32.78 8.80 25.89
N LEU A 21 -32.15 7.63 25.70
CA LEU A 21 -31.46 7.28 24.46
C LEU A 21 -32.49 6.90 23.39
N ARG A 22 -32.35 7.49 22.20
CA ARG A 22 -33.24 7.23 21.05
C ARG A 22 -32.47 7.33 19.74
N GLU A 23 -32.99 6.68 18.72
CA GLU A 23 -32.43 6.73 17.38
C GLU A 23 -33.15 7.79 16.55
N LEU A 24 -32.40 8.75 16.00
CA LEU A 24 -32.92 9.76 15.09
C LEU A 24 -32.98 9.19 13.67
N THR A 25 -34.03 9.54 12.93
CA THR A 25 -34.24 9.11 11.53
C THR A 25 -33.55 10.05 10.53
N ASN A 26 -32.40 10.61 10.91
CA ASN A 26 -31.64 11.52 10.05
C ASN A 26 -30.95 10.75 8.92
N ASP A 27 -30.94 11.35 7.74
CA ASP A 27 -30.09 10.87 6.65
C ASP A 27 -28.60 10.95 7.05
N PRO A 28 -27.76 10.03 6.54
CA PRO A 28 -26.32 10.14 6.73
C PRO A 28 -25.80 11.45 6.10
N PRO A 29 -24.76 12.07 6.71
CA PRO A 29 -24.18 13.29 6.17
C PRO A 29 -23.79 13.15 4.70
N GLY A 30 -23.99 14.20 3.91
CA GLY A 30 -23.71 14.17 2.46
C GLY A 30 -22.28 13.74 2.14
N TRP A 31 -21.30 14.26 2.88
CA TRP A 31 -19.88 13.89 2.71
C TRP A 31 -19.62 12.41 2.97
N TRP A 32 -20.36 11.78 3.89
CA TRP A 32 -20.21 10.35 4.19
C TRP A 32 -20.68 9.50 3.02
N ARG A 33 -21.86 9.82 2.44
CA ARG A 33 -22.38 9.11 1.26
C ARG A 33 -21.44 9.25 0.07
N ILE A 34 -20.89 10.45 -0.15
CA ILE A 34 -19.92 10.70 -1.20
C ILE A 34 -18.68 9.82 -0.98
N GLY A 35 -18.12 9.82 0.23
CA GLY A 35 -16.95 8.98 0.58
C GLY A 35 -17.24 7.49 0.42
N PHE A 36 -18.42 7.03 0.86
CA PHE A 36 -18.86 5.65 0.68
C PHE A 36 -18.95 5.27 -0.81
N HIS A 37 -19.49 6.14 -1.66
CA HIS A 37 -19.58 5.82 -3.08
C HIS A 37 -18.25 5.96 -3.82
N ALA A 38 -17.41 6.90 -3.43
CA ALA A 38 -16.08 7.06 -3.99
C ALA A 38 -15.18 5.84 -3.72
N SER A 39 -15.34 5.16 -2.57
CA SER A 39 -14.48 4.02 -2.21
C SER A 39 -14.68 2.81 -3.13
N TRP A 40 -15.92 2.39 -3.40
CA TRP A 40 -16.15 1.26 -4.31
C TRP A 40 -15.87 1.63 -5.76
N LEU A 41 -16.14 2.88 -6.17
CA LEU A 41 -15.72 3.37 -7.48
C LEU A 41 -14.20 3.30 -7.65
N TRP A 42 -13.45 3.67 -6.62
CA TRP A 42 -11.99 3.54 -6.62
C TRP A 42 -11.54 2.10 -6.77
N CYS A 43 -12.17 1.15 -6.06
CA CYS A 43 -11.87 -0.28 -6.22
C CYS A 43 -12.11 -0.75 -7.65
N LEU A 44 -13.19 -0.32 -8.30
CA LEU A 44 -13.46 -0.68 -9.70
C LEU A 44 -12.41 -0.14 -10.66
N VAL A 45 -12.01 1.13 -10.48
CA VAL A 45 -10.91 1.71 -11.25
C VAL A 45 -9.62 0.91 -11.03
N TYR A 46 -9.31 0.57 -9.78
CA TYR A 46 -8.12 -0.19 -9.45
C TYR A 46 -8.10 -1.58 -10.10
N PHE A 47 -9.24 -2.28 -10.14
CA PHE A 47 -9.36 -3.59 -10.81
C PHE A 47 -9.17 -3.55 -12.32
N VAL A 48 -9.45 -2.41 -12.96
CA VAL A 48 -9.20 -2.19 -14.39
C VAL A 48 -7.73 -1.86 -14.65
N LEU A 49 -7.08 -1.13 -13.75
CA LEU A 49 -5.69 -0.70 -13.93
C LEU A 49 -4.68 -1.81 -13.59
N TYR A 50 -4.91 -2.53 -12.49
CA TYR A 50 -3.98 -3.48 -11.89
C TYR A 50 -4.50 -4.91 -11.91
N PRO A 51 -3.61 -5.89 -11.70
CA PRO A 51 -4.03 -7.27 -11.56
C PRO A 51 -4.84 -7.48 -10.28
N ALA A 52 -6.02 -8.12 -10.39
CA ALA A 52 -6.96 -8.18 -9.26
C ALA A 52 -7.82 -9.46 -9.19
N ILE A 53 -8.59 -9.75 -10.23
CA ILE A 53 -9.67 -10.75 -10.15
C ILE A 53 -9.13 -12.12 -10.57
N PRO A 54 -9.18 -13.15 -9.70
CA PRO A 54 -8.81 -14.51 -10.09
C PRO A 54 -9.81 -15.08 -11.10
N THR A 55 -9.30 -15.75 -12.13
CA THR A 55 -10.06 -16.46 -13.16
C THR A 55 -9.64 -17.93 -13.15
N LEU A 56 -10.39 -18.79 -13.85
CA LEU A 56 -10.07 -20.22 -13.92
C LEU A 56 -8.65 -20.49 -14.45
N ASP A 57 -8.18 -19.64 -15.37
CA ASP A 57 -6.88 -19.76 -16.03
C ASP A 57 -5.84 -18.75 -15.53
N GLY A 58 -6.11 -18.03 -14.42
CA GLY A 58 -5.17 -17.05 -13.86
C GLY A 58 -5.83 -15.88 -13.14
N TYR A 59 -5.56 -14.66 -13.63
CA TYR A 59 -6.09 -13.43 -13.04
C TYR A 59 -6.20 -12.31 -14.10
N SER A 60 -7.07 -11.32 -13.85
CA SER A 60 -7.13 -10.10 -14.67
C SER A 60 -5.77 -9.41 -14.63
N LYS A 61 -5.14 -9.10 -15.77
CA LYS A 61 -3.82 -8.44 -15.78
C LYS A 61 -3.87 -6.93 -15.57
N GLY A 62 -5.05 -6.33 -15.69
CA GLY A 62 -5.22 -4.87 -15.76
C GLY A 62 -4.72 -4.30 -17.09
N THR A 63 -4.85 -2.98 -17.23
CA THR A 63 -4.49 -2.24 -18.46
C THR A 63 -3.08 -1.65 -18.42
N MET A 64 -2.50 -1.46 -17.23
CA MET A 64 -1.16 -0.89 -17.08
C MET A 64 -0.03 -1.92 -17.22
N GLY A 65 -0.35 -3.22 -17.18
CA GLY A 65 0.65 -4.30 -17.29
C GLY A 65 1.61 -4.41 -16.10
N TRP A 66 1.32 -3.73 -14.98
CA TRP A 66 2.14 -3.77 -13.77
C TRP A 66 2.14 -5.17 -13.14
N THR A 67 3.31 -5.57 -12.62
CA THR A 67 3.46 -6.78 -11.81
C THR A 67 4.49 -6.55 -10.71
N ALA A 68 4.25 -7.09 -9.51
CA ALA A 68 5.19 -6.97 -8.39
C ALA A 68 6.59 -7.53 -8.70
N VAL A 69 6.66 -8.62 -9.49
CA VAL A 69 7.95 -9.19 -9.92
C VAL A 69 8.65 -8.31 -10.95
N GLY A 70 7.90 -7.62 -11.81
CA GLY A 70 8.45 -6.65 -12.76
C GLY A 70 9.06 -5.46 -12.04
N GLU A 71 8.29 -4.83 -11.14
CA GLU A 71 8.75 -3.73 -10.30
C GLU A 71 10.00 -4.10 -9.48
N TYR A 72 9.98 -5.27 -8.83
CA TYR A 72 11.15 -5.78 -8.11
C TYR A 72 12.40 -5.90 -8.98
N LYS A 73 12.27 -6.40 -10.22
CA LYS A 73 13.41 -6.54 -11.13
C LYS A 73 13.93 -5.17 -11.60
N GLU A 74 13.04 -4.21 -11.83
CA GLU A 74 13.42 -2.84 -12.18
C GLU A 74 14.18 -2.17 -11.03
N ASP A 75 13.68 -2.31 -9.81
CA ASP A 75 14.32 -1.78 -8.61
C ASP A 75 15.69 -2.43 -8.37
N LEU A 76 15.78 -3.75 -8.48
CA LEU A 76 17.06 -4.45 -8.39
C LEU A 76 18.06 -3.97 -9.43
N ALA A 77 17.64 -3.85 -10.70
CA ALA A 77 18.50 -3.37 -11.77
C ALA A 77 19.00 -1.93 -11.49
N SER A 78 18.16 -1.08 -10.88
CA SER A 78 18.55 0.27 -10.48
C SER A 78 19.63 0.25 -9.38
N ILE A 79 19.50 -0.65 -8.40
CA ILE A 79 20.46 -0.83 -7.31
C ILE A 79 21.77 -1.40 -7.86
N ASP A 80 21.69 -2.44 -8.68
CA ASP A 80 22.85 -3.09 -9.30
C ASP A 80 23.65 -2.09 -10.12
N LYS A 81 22.98 -1.20 -10.87
CA LYS A 81 23.63 -0.13 -11.63
C LYS A 81 24.44 0.83 -10.75
N VAL A 82 23.97 1.13 -9.54
CA VAL A 82 24.70 1.96 -8.57
C VAL A 82 25.88 1.19 -7.98
N ARG A 83 25.68 -0.10 -7.68
CA ARG A 83 26.70 -0.98 -7.09
C ARG A 83 27.80 -1.38 -8.05
N GLN A 84 27.49 -1.44 -9.35
CA GLN A 84 28.36 -1.95 -10.41
C GLN A 84 29.77 -1.37 -10.37
N LYS A 85 29.92 -0.05 -10.16
CA LYS A 85 31.23 0.61 -10.01
C LYS A 85 32.13 -0.06 -8.96
N TRP A 86 31.55 -0.49 -7.84
CA TRP A 86 32.26 -1.10 -6.72
C TRP A 86 32.43 -2.59 -6.93
N GLU A 87 31.38 -3.27 -7.38
CA GLU A 87 31.41 -4.71 -7.67
C GLU A 87 32.44 -5.04 -8.77
N ASP A 88 32.57 -4.22 -9.81
CA ASP A 88 33.58 -4.38 -10.86
C ASP A 88 35.01 -4.29 -10.30
N LYS A 89 35.23 -3.44 -9.29
CA LYS A 89 36.53 -3.35 -8.60
C LYS A 89 36.78 -4.57 -7.72
N ILE A 90 35.75 -5.07 -7.01
CA ILE A 90 35.87 -6.21 -6.10
C ILE A 90 36.09 -7.52 -6.87
N ASN A 91 35.36 -7.70 -7.98
CA ASN A 91 35.41 -8.91 -8.80
C ASN A 91 36.63 -8.98 -9.73
N ASN A 92 37.45 -7.92 -9.80
CA ASN A 92 38.69 -7.95 -10.56
C ASN A 92 39.66 -8.97 -9.93
N PRO A 93 40.17 -9.97 -10.69
CA PRO A 93 41.07 -11.00 -10.16
C PRO A 93 42.35 -10.47 -9.51
N ASN A 94 42.74 -9.23 -9.83
CA ASN A 94 43.93 -8.59 -9.28
C ASN A 94 43.66 -7.78 -8.00
N THR A 95 42.40 -7.63 -7.60
CA THR A 95 42.04 -6.91 -6.38
C THR A 95 42.26 -7.82 -5.16
N THR A 96 43.22 -7.44 -4.32
CA THR A 96 43.49 -8.14 -3.05
C THR A 96 42.77 -7.47 -1.88
N SER A 97 42.58 -8.21 -0.78
CA SER A 97 41.98 -7.68 0.45
C SER A 97 42.74 -6.46 1.01
N ALA A 98 44.07 -6.44 0.86
CA ALA A 98 44.89 -5.29 1.24
C ALA A 98 44.56 -4.03 0.43
N MET A 99 44.27 -4.18 -0.87
CA MET A 99 43.87 -3.06 -1.75
C MET A 99 42.47 -2.53 -1.40
N ILE A 100 41.55 -3.40 -0.99
CA ILE A 100 40.20 -3.02 -0.54
C ILE A 100 40.28 -2.18 0.73
N ILE A 101 41.13 -2.55 1.68
CA ILE A 101 41.28 -1.82 2.95
C ILE A 101 41.96 -0.46 2.74
N ALA A 102 42.88 -0.37 1.76
CA ALA A 102 43.62 0.84 1.43
C ALA A 102 42.78 1.94 0.74
N ASP A 103 41.71 1.58 0.01
CA ASP A 103 40.75 2.53 -0.58
C ASP A 103 39.60 2.79 0.41
N ASP A 104 39.55 4.02 0.95
CA ASP A 104 38.54 4.41 1.94
C ASP A 104 37.10 4.27 1.43
N GLU A 105 36.84 4.58 0.15
CA GLU A 105 35.49 4.49 -0.42
C GLU A 105 35.09 3.03 -0.61
N LEU A 106 36.00 2.21 -1.14
CA LEU A 106 35.76 0.79 -1.38
C LEU A 106 35.60 0.02 -0.05
N ARG A 107 36.45 0.30 0.96
CA ARG A 107 36.32 -0.25 2.30
C ARG A 107 34.97 0.10 2.92
N ASN A 108 34.56 1.37 2.85
CA ASN A 108 33.28 1.81 3.40
C ASN A 108 32.09 1.15 2.70
N TYR A 109 32.16 0.99 1.38
CA TYR A 109 31.17 0.24 0.62
C TYR A 109 31.09 -1.21 1.11
N THR A 110 32.20 -1.94 1.15
CA THR A 110 32.23 -3.35 1.58
C THR A 110 31.74 -3.54 3.02
N VAL A 111 32.15 -2.68 3.97
CA VAL A 111 31.69 -2.75 5.37
C VAL A 111 30.19 -2.48 5.48
N ARG A 112 29.65 -1.55 4.69
CA ARG A 112 28.21 -1.27 4.69
C ARG A 112 27.43 -2.42 4.05
N SER A 113 27.89 -2.95 2.92
CA SER A 113 27.27 -4.09 2.23
C SER A 113 27.28 -5.35 3.10
N ALA A 114 28.38 -5.62 3.81
CA ALA A 114 28.49 -6.77 4.71
C ALA A 114 27.56 -6.72 5.94
N LYS A 115 26.99 -5.56 6.29
CA LYS A 115 25.97 -5.46 7.34
C LYS A 115 24.55 -5.78 6.85
N VAL A 116 24.36 -5.77 5.53
CA VAL A 116 23.06 -5.99 4.88
C VAL A 116 22.92 -7.44 4.39
N LEU A 117 24.04 -8.11 4.12
CA LEU A 117 24.13 -9.54 3.82
C LEU A 117 24.05 -10.38 5.11
#